data_AF-A0A7M7P619-F1
#
_entry.id   AF-A0A7M7P619-F1
#
_cell.length_a   1.000
_cell.length_b   1.000
_cell.length_c   1.000
_cell.angle_alpha   90.00
_cell.angle_beta   90.00
_cell.angle_gamma   90.00
#
_symmetry.space_group_name_H-M   'P 1'
#
loop_
_entity.id
_entity.type
_entity.pdbx_description
1 polymer ?
#
loop_
_entity_poly.entity_id
_entity_poly.type
_entity_poly.pdbx_seq_one_letter_code
_entity_poly.pdbx_strand_id
1 'polypeptide(L)'
;MLTAQTTGLVLHLDRDGMDNGAFSFNGLLVGYVLASSSAAGDWYGYLVFPVVICGMLSTLLSSALSVLLSKWGIPSFNLAFNVVVVSFIAATGPHNPHFPQQGGGPSPAAWGVEALDWLQVLASIPRGIAQCYGSDSLITGCLMSVGMLVCSPIVFSHCLLGSILGALTGLALAATPAEIYDGSWGYNSALTCGAIGGVFYVLNWSSHLMALISAIFAAMVRGAMARFFAAAQVPVVAFPFCIVAALFLLVDSNTKQLLRVPGDRMTYPEEHRKLFKSTTVGVTNVQPDQDPT
;
A
#
# COMPACT_ATOMS: atom_id res chain seq x y z
N MET A 1 15.77 3.19 4.44
CA MET A 1 16.31 1.92 3.88
C MET A 1 17.55 1.43 4.62
N LEU A 2 18.70 2.13 4.58
CA LEU A 2 19.96 1.67 5.20
C LEU A 2 19.82 1.37 6.70
N THR A 3 19.16 2.25 7.45
CA THR A 3 18.89 2.03 8.88
C THR A 3 18.06 0.77 9.14
N ALA A 4 17.07 0.48 8.30
CA ALA A 4 16.26 -0.72 8.44
C ALA A 4 17.07 -1.99 8.14
N GLN A 5 17.89 -1.98 7.08
CA GLN A 5 18.74 -3.12 6.73
C GLN A 5 19.78 -3.39 7.82
N THR A 6 20.44 -2.34 8.33
CA THR A 6 21.43 -2.46 9.41
C THR A 6 20.80 -2.94 10.71
N THR A 7 19.58 -2.47 11.05
CA THR A 7 18.82 -2.96 12.20
C THR A 7 18.51 -4.45 12.06
N GLY A 8 18.07 -4.89 10.87
CA GLY A 8 17.83 -6.30 10.58
C GLY A 8 19.09 -7.17 10.74
N LEU A 9 20.23 -6.70 10.25
CA LEU A 9 21.52 -7.39 10.38
C LEU A 9 21.96 -7.53 11.84
N VAL A 10 21.88 -6.43 12.61
CA VAL A 10 22.31 -6.39 14.02
C VAL A 10 21.45 -7.31 14.90
N LEU A 11 20.16 -7.42 14.58
CA LEU A 11 19.21 -8.22 15.35
C LEU A 11 19.03 -9.65 14.81
N HIS A 12 19.81 -10.03 13.78
CA HIS A 12 19.73 -11.34 13.14
C HIS A 12 18.30 -11.72 12.73
N LEU A 13 17.59 -10.77 12.10
CA LEU A 13 16.26 -11.05 11.54
C LEU A 13 16.35 -12.02 10.36
N ASP A 14 15.18 -12.55 9.97
CA ASP A 14 15.05 -13.48 8.86
C ASP A 14 15.73 -12.96 7.58
N ARG A 15 16.65 -13.77 7.04
CA ARG A 15 17.49 -13.37 5.89
C ARG A 15 16.68 -13.28 4.60
N ASP A 16 15.73 -14.20 4.40
CA ASP A 16 14.92 -14.22 3.18
C ASP A 16 14.04 -12.95 3.10
N GLY A 17 13.43 -12.55 4.22
CA GLY A 17 12.69 -11.29 4.33
C GLY A 17 13.57 -10.05 4.14
N MET A 18 14.84 -10.10 4.56
CA MET A 18 15.81 -9.02 4.35
C MET A 18 16.28 -8.91 2.90
N ASP A 19 16.54 -10.03 2.25
CA ASP A 19 17.05 -10.10 0.87
C ASP A 19 15.95 -9.73 -0.14
N ASN A 20 14.70 -10.08 0.16
CA ASN A 20 13.53 -9.67 -0.63
C ASN A 20 13.04 -8.25 -0.30
N GLY A 21 13.71 -7.53 0.61
CA GLY A 21 13.44 -6.12 0.91
C GLY A 21 12.19 -5.83 1.75
N ALA A 22 11.58 -6.84 2.37
CA ALA A 22 10.34 -6.68 3.15
C ALA A 22 10.49 -5.68 4.31
N PHE A 23 11.66 -5.69 4.98
CA PHE A 23 11.97 -4.76 6.07
C PHE A 23 12.44 -3.38 5.57
N SER A 24 13.25 -3.37 4.51
CA SER A 24 13.91 -2.17 4.02
C SER A 24 12.94 -1.19 3.35
N PHE A 25 11.87 -1.71 2.75
CA PHE A 25 10.76 -0.96 2.17
C PHE A 25 10.02 -0.10 3.22
N ASN A 26 9.66 -0.65 4.37
CA ASN A 26 9.03 0.12 5.45
C ASN A 26 9.90 1.30 5.89
N GLY A 27 11.21 1.05 6.08
CA GLY A 27 12.16 2.10 6.43
C GLY A 27 12.49 3.09 5.30
N LEU A 28 12.16 2.78 4.04
CA LEU A 28 12.23 3.73 2.92
C LEU A 28 11.04 4.71 2.99
N LEU A 29 9.83 4.18 3.14
CA LEU A 29 8.61 4.99 3.27
C LEU A 29 8.64 5.90 4.49
N VAL A 30 9.18 5.43 5.63
CA VAL A 30 9.38 6.27 6.83
C VAL A 30 10.18 7.52 6.48
N GLY A 31 11.33 7.37 5.82
CA GLY A 31 12.19 8.49 5.48
C GLY A 31 11.51 9.49 4.56
N TYR A 32 10.84 9.00 3.51
CA TYR A 32 10.17 9.86 2.54
C TYR A 32 9.01 10.62 3.17
N VAL A 33 8.11 9.94 3.88
CA VAL A 33 6.89 10.57 4.41
C VAL A 33 7.17 11.49 5.59
N LEU A 34 8.17 11.19 6.44
CA LEU A 34 8.59 12.14 7.47
C LEU A 34 9.19 13.41 6.86
N ALA A 35 9.92 13.29 5.76
CA ALA A 35 10.44 14.45 5.03
C ALA A 35 9.31 15.26 4.39
N SER A 36 8.40 14.63 3.65
CA SER A 36 7.30 15.34 2.97
C SER A 36 6.28 15.93 3.95
N SER A 37 6.12 15.35 5.13
CA SER A 37 5.20 15.86 6.17
C SER A 37 5.82 16.94 7.04
N SER A 38 7.11 17.25 6.92
CA SER A 38 7.76 18.26 7.76
C SER A 38 7.41 19.68 7.31
N ALA A 39 7.09 20.55 8.27
CA ALA A 39 6.92 21.99 8.05
C ALA A 39 8.24 22.77 8.23
N ALA A 40 9.36 22.10 8.55
CA ALA A 40 10.66 22.74 8.74
C ALA A 40 11.35 23.14 7.42
N GLY A 41 10.77 22.72 6.27
CA GLY A 41 11.28 23.03 4.93
C GLY A 41 12.37 22.08 4.45
N ASP A 42 12.83 22.31 3.22
CA ASP A 42 13.86 21.49 2.58
C ASP A 42 15.19 21.58 3.33
N TRP A 43 15.96 20.48 3.29
CA TRP A 43 17.30 20.39 3.89
C TRP A 43 17.37 20.61 5.42
N TYR A 44 16.27 20.39 6.14
CA TYR A 44 16.28 20.38 7.61
C TYR A 44 17.03 19.17 8.17
N GLY A 45 18.35 19.30 8.33
CA GLY A 45 19.26 18.20 8.66
C GLY A 45 18.94 17.45 9.97
N TYR A 46 18.34 18.11 10.96
CA TYR A 46 17.94 17.46 12.22
C TYR A 46 16.88 16.38 12.02
N LEU A 47 16.14 16.40 10.90
CA LEU A 47 15.15 15.37 10.59
C LEU A 47 15.77 13.97 10.41
N VAL A 48 17.08 13.89 10.18
CA VAL A 48 17.79 12.60 10.11
C VAL A 48 17.63 11.77 11.39
N PHE A 49 17.58 12.41 12.56
CA PHE A 49 17.46 11.72 13.85
C PHE A 49 16.14 10.96 13.99
N PRO A 50 14.95 11.59 13.86
CA PRO A 50 13.70 10.85 13.90
C PRO A 50 13.57 9.87 12.73
N VAL A 51 14.08 10.18 11.53
CA VAL A 51 14.07 9.23 10.40
C VAL A 51 14.83 7.94 10.73
N VAL A 52 16.01 8.04 11.35
CA VAL A 52 16.78 6.88 11.80
C VAL A 52 16.00 6.10 12.85
N ILE A 53 15.53 6.75 13.91
CA ILE A 53 14.82 6.08 15.01
C ILE A 53 13.53 5.39 14.51
N CYS A 54 12.69 6.11 13.78
CA CYS A 54 11.47 5.57 13.19
C CYS A 54 11.77 4.45 12.19
N GLY A 55 12.87 4.55 11.42
CA GLY A 55 13.33 3.48 10.54
C GLY A 55 13.64 2.19 11.31
N MET A 56 14.37 2.29 12.43
CA MET A 56 14.63 1.15 13.32
C MET A 56 13.33 0.56 13.88
N LEU A 57 12.45 1.41 14.41
CA LEU A 57 11.16 1.00 14.99
C LEU A 57 10.28 0.30 13.94
N SER A 58 10.23 0.80 12.71
CA SER A 58 9.45 0.18 11.63
C SER A 58 9.95 -1.22 11.29
N THR A 59 11.26 -1.46 11.41
CA THR A 59 11.87 -2.78 11.17
C THR A 59 11.46 -3.76 12.27
N LEU A 60 11.60 -3.36 13.54
CA LEU A 60 11.19 -4.14 14.70
C LEU A 60 9.70 -4.49 14.65
N LEU A 61 8.87 -3.47 14.38
CA LEU A 61 7.43 -3.64 14.30
C LEU A 61 7.02 -4.51 13.10
N SER A 62 7.70 -4.39 11.95
CA SER A 62 7.47 -5.26 10.80
C SER A 62 7.76 -6.72 11.14
N SER A 63 8.87 -7.02 11.83
CA SER A 63 9.18 -8.37 12.31
C SER A 63 8.07 -8.91 13.23
N ALA A 64 7.66 -8.14 14.24
CA ALA A 64 6.60 -8.55 15.17
C ALA A 64 5.25 -8.77 14.46
N LEU A 65 4.87 -7.86 13.55
CA LEU A 65 3.63 -7.97 12.78
C LEU A 65 3.65 -9.17 11.83
N SER A 66 4.78 -9.49 11.21
CA SER A 66 4.91 -10.68 10.37
C SER A 66 4.66 -11.97 11.15
N VAL A 67 5.15 -12.07 12.40
CA VAL A 67 4.85 -13.22 13.28
C VAL A 67 3.38 -13.27 13.69
N LEU A 68 2.77 -12.11 13.96
CA LEU A 68 1.37 -12.04 14.34
C LEU A 68 0.45 -12.45 13.18
N LEU A 69 0.67 -11.87 12.00
CA LEU A 69 -0.21 -12.00 10.84
C LEU A 69 0.00 -13.30 10.05
N SER A 70 1.17 -13.94 10.18
CA SER A 70 1.44 -15.26 9.58
C SER A 70 0.48 -16.35 10.08
N LYS A 71 -0.08 -16.20 11.28
CA LYS A 71 -1.12 -17.12 11.82
C LYS A 71 -2.37 -17.21 10.94
N TRP A 72 -2.65 -16.16 10.17
CA TRP A 72 -3.75 -16.08 9.21
C TRP A 72 -3.25 -16.12 7.75
N GLY A 73 -1.96 -16.37 7.54
CA GLY A 73 -1.32 -16.32 6.23
C GLY A 73 -1.38 -14.93 5.58
N ILE A 74 -1.41 -13.85 6.35
CA ILE A 74 -1.47 -12.47 5.84
C ILE A 74 -0.08 -11.84 5.95
N PRO A 75 0.42 -11.14 4.92
CA PRO A 75 1.66 -10.37 5.01
C PRO A 75 1.48 -9.13 5.91
N SER A 76 2.57 -8.63 6.49
CA SER A 76 2.53 -7.39 7.29
C SER A 76 2.39 -6.10 6.47
N PHE A 77 2.45 -6.20 5.13
CA PHE A 77 2.36 -5.08 4.19
C PHE A 77 3.29 -3.93 4.59
N ASN A 78 2.78 -2.68 4.54
CA ASN A 78 3.45 -1.50 5.10
C ASN A 78 2.82 -1.03 6.42
N LEU A 79 2.18 -1.94 7.17
CA LEU A 79 1.49 -1.59 8.41
C LEU A 79 2.45 -1.03 9.47
N ALA A 80 3.67 -1.57 9.54
CA ALA A 80 4.70 -1.07 10.44
C ALA A 80 5.09 0.39 10.13
N PHE A 81 5.29 0.72 8.86
CA PHE A 81 5.46 2.11 8.41
C PHE A 81 4.29 2.99 8.83
N ASN A 82 3.04 2.57 8.56
CA ASN A 82 1.86 3.37 8.85
C ASN A 82 1.75 3.72 10.34
N VAL A 83 1.91 2.72 11.22
CA VAL A 83 1.83 2.91 12.68
C VAL A 83 2.93 3.84 13.16
N VAL A 84 4.18 3.62 12.74
CA VAL A 84 5.32 4.42 13.21
C VAL A 84 5.23 5.87 12.75
N VAL A 85 4.93 6.11 11.47
CA VAL A 85 4.89 7.46 10.91
C VAL A 85 3.70 8.24 11.45
N VAL A 86 2.50 7.66 11.49
CA VAL A 86 1.34 8.37 12.06
C VAL A 86 1.54 8.64 13.55
N SER A 87 2.15 7.71 14.30
CA SER A 87 2.47 7.95 15.71
C SER A 87 3.45 9.11 15.90
N PHE A 88 4.49 9.20 15.07
CA PHE A 88 5.44 10.31 15.12
C PHE A 88 4.76 11.63 14.76
N ILE A 89 4.05 11.68 13.63
CA ILE A 89 3.35 12.89 13.17
C ILE A 89 2.34 13.37 14.22
N ALA A 90 1.56 12.44 14.81
CA ALA A 90 0.61 12.75 15.88
C ALA A 90 1.31 13.30 17.14
N ALA A 91 2.43 12.70 17.53
CA ALA A 91 3.16 13.09 18.74
C ALA A 91 3.84 14.47 18.60
N THR A 92 4.31 14.82 17.41
CA THR A 92 4.91 16.14 17.16
C THR A 92 3.84 17.19 16.85
N GLY A 93 2.93 16.91 15.92
CA GLY A 93 1.94 17.88 15.45
C GLY A 93 2.55 19.15 14.85
N PRO A 94 1.71 20.14 14.49
CA PRO A 94 2.16 21.36 13.80
C PRO A 94 2.92 22.35 14.70
N HIS A 95 2.73 22.28 16.02
CA HIS A 95 3.29 23.25 16.97
C HIS A 95 4.57 22.77 17.66
N ASN A 96 5.15 21.63 17.25
CA ASN A 96 6.40 21.17 17.85
C ASN A 96 7.55 22.14 17.51
N PRO A 97 8.35 22.58 18.50
CA PRO A 97 9.44 23.52 18.25
C PRO A 97 10.62 22.93 17.46
N HIS A 98 10.75 21.61 17.41
CA HIS A 98 11.87 20.92 16.73
C HIS A 98 11.44 20.25 15.44
N PHE A 99 10.30 19.57 15.44
CA PHE A 99 9.83 18.76 14.32
C PHE A 99 8.38 19.11 13.97
N PRO A 100 8.08 20.36 13.56
CA PRO A 100 6.73 20.76 13.21
C PRO A 100 6.26 19.98 11.97
N GLN A 101 5.00 19.55 11.98
CA GLN A 101 4.37 18.82 10.88
C GLN A 101 3.50 19.74 10.04
N GLN A 102 3.43 19.49 8.73
CA GLN A 102 2.40 20.07 7.88
C GLN A 102 1.04 19.54 8.35
N GLY A 103 0.08 20.44 8.57
CA GLY A 103 -1.26 20.05 9.02
C GLY A 103 -1.92 19.11 8.01
N GLY A 104 -2.17 17.87 8.42
CA GLY A 104 -2.87 16.88 7.60
C GLY A 104 -4.35 16.88 7.92
N GLY A 105 -5.23 17.20 6.98
CA GLY A 105 -6.66 17.13 7.22
C GLY A 105 -7.45 17.55 6.00
N PRO A 106 -8.70 17.08 5.84
CA PRO A 106 -9.54 17.52 4.74
C PRO A 106 -9.67 19.04 4.80
N SER A 107 -9.28 19.70 3.72
CA SER A 107 -9.57 21.12 3.56
C SER A 107 -11.09 21.27 3.57
N PRO A 108 -11.68 22.17 4.38
CA PRO A 108 -13.12 22.38 4.45
C PRO A 108 -13.71 23.02 3.18
N ALA A 109 -12.97 23.04 2.06
CA ALA A 109 -13.46 23.49 0.77
C ALA A 109 -14.71 22.67 0.41
N ALA A 110 -15.86 23.34 0.39
CA ALA A 110 -17.10 22.75 -0.11
C ALA A 110 -16.86 22.30 -1.55
N TRP A 111 -17.48 21.17 -1.93
CA TRP A 111 -17.51 20.72 -3.31
C TRP A 111 -18.19 21.81 -4.16
N GLY A 112 -17.39 22.67 -4.78
CA GLY A 112 -17.85 23.70 -5.69
C GLY A 112 -18.10 23.08 -7.05
N VAL A 113 -19.23 23.39 -7.67
CA VAL A 113 -19.55 23.00 -9.06
C VAL A 113 -18.70 23.82 -10.08
N GLU A 114 -17.50 24.25 -9.67
CA GLU A 114 -16.53 24.78 -10.63
C GLU A 114 -16.20 23.67 -11.63
N ALA A 115 -16.01 24.05 -12.90
CA ALA A 115 -15.78 23.08 -13.96
C ALA A 115 -14.56 22.21 -13.60
N LEU A 116 -14.80 20.93 -13.36
CA LEU A 116 -13.77 19.96 -13.06
C LEU A 116 -12.74 19.97 -14.21
N ASP A 117 -11.47 20.22 -13.89
CA ASP A 117 -10.39 20.08 -14.87
C ASP A 117 -10.12 18.59 -15.11
N TRP A 118 -10.71 18.06 -16.18
CA TRP A 118 -10.54 16.67 -16.58
C TRP A 118 -9.09 16.31 -16.94
N LEU A 119 -8.25 17.29 -17.31
CA LEU A 119 -6.82 17.04 -17.52
C LEU A 119 -6.12 16.80 -16.18
N GLN A 120 -6.50 17.51 -15.11
CA GLN A 120 -5.99 17.22 -13.77
C GLN A 120 -6.54 15.91 -13.21
N VAL A 121 -7.79 15.55 -13.53
CA VAL A 121 -8.33 14.21 -13.21
C VAL A 121 -7.54 13.11 -13.93
N LEU A 122 -7.18 13.31 -15.20
CA LEU A 122 -6.34 12.35 -15.92
C LEU A 122 -4.93 12.29 -15.33
N ALA A 123 -4.35 13.45 -15.00
CA ALA A 123 -3.03 13.54 -14.37
C ALA A 123 -3.00 12.95 -12.95
N SER A 124 -4.13 12.87 -12.26
CA SER A 124 -4.20 12.26 -10.94
C SER A 124 -3.95 10.76 -10.93
N ILE A 125 -4.16 10.08 -12.06
CA ILE A 125 -3.97 8.62 -12.17
C ILE A 125 -2.51 8.22 -11.89
N PRO A 126 -1.50 8.74 -12.62
CA PRO A 126 -0.09 8.50 -12.29
C PRO A 126 0.33 9.15 -10.96
N ARG A 127 -0.24 10.30 -10.56
CA ARG A 127 0.03 10.87 -9.23
C ARG A 127 -0.45 9.95 -8.10
N GLY A 128 -1.56 9.26 -8.28
CA GLY A 128 -2.04 8.24 -7.34
C GLY A 128 -1.05 7.09 -7.19
N ILE A 129 -0.32 6.73 -8.24
CA ILE A 129 0.79 5.77 -8.13
C ILE A 129 1.98 6.39 -7.37
N ALA A 130 2.32 7.65 -7.63
CA ALA A 130 3.38 8.38 -6.93
C ALA A 130 3.11 8.55 -5.43
N GLN A 131 1.85 8.73 -5.06
CA GLN A 131 1.40 8.90 -3.68
C GLN A 131 1.59 7.63 -2.83
N CYS A 132 1.85 6.47 -3.44
CA CYS A 132 2.33 5.28 -2.70
C CYS A 132 3.63 5.57 -1.93
N TYR A 133 4.43 6.53 -2.38
CA TYR A 133 5.61 7.04 -1.68
C TYR A 133 5.37 8.42 -1.05
N GLY A 134 4.19 9.02 -1.16
CA GLY A 134 3.90 10.37 -0.65
C GLY A 134 4.35 11.51 -1.58
N SER A 135 4.38 11.26 -2.90
CA SER A 135 4.71 12.24 -3.94
C SER A 135 3.47 12.59 -4.77
N ASP A 136 3.22 13.87 -5.02
CA ASP A 136 2.19 14.38 -5.94
C ASP A 136 2.74 14.73 -7.35
N SER A 137 4.04 14.53 -7.57
CA SER A 137 4.69 14.77 -8.87
C SER A 137 4.21 13.79 -9.96
N LEU A 138 3.71 14.35 -11.05
CA LEU A 138 3.29 13.61 -12.25
C LEU A 138 4.45 12.81 -12.86
N ILE A 139 5.66 13.40 -12.89
CA ILE A 139 6.85 12.77 -13.47
C ILE A 139 7.23 11.54 -12.64
N THR A 140 7.24 11.67 -11.31
CA THR A 140 7.50 10.54 -10.40
C THR A 140 6.50 9.41 -10.64
N GLY A 141 5.21 9.75 -10.79
CA GLY A 141 4.15 8.78 -11.07
C GLY A 141 4.35 8.02 -12.38
N CYS A 142 4.73 8.73 -13.44
CA CYS A 142 5.05 8.11 -14.73
C CYS A 142 6.28 7.21 -14.65
N LEU A 143 7.36 7.67 -14.00
CA LEU A 143 8.58 6.86 -13.84
C LEU A 143 8.32 5.58 -13.02
N MET A 144 7.57 5.70 -11.93
CA MET A 144 7.16 4.54 -11.14
C MET A 144 6.27 3.58 -11.92
N SER A 145 5.35 4.12 -12.73
CA SER A 145 4.49 3.35 -13.61
C SER A 145 5.29 2.54 -14.63
N VAL A 146 6.31 3.15 -15.24
CA VAL A 146 7.23 2.47 -16.16
C VAL A 146 8.02 1.38 -15.42
N GLY A 147 8.53 1.67 -14.21
CA GLY A 147 9.21 0.67 -13.39
C GLY A 147 8.34 -0.55 -13.11
N MET A 148 7.08 -0.34 -12.71
CA MET A 148 6.12 -1.44 -12.52
C MET A 148 5.85 -2.19 -13.82
N LEU A 149 5.67 -1.48 -14.95
CA LEU A 149 5.43 -2.10 -16.25
C LEU A 149 6.59 -3.00 -16.70
N VAL A 150 7.83 -2.58 -16.44
CA VAL A 150 9.03 -3.38 -16.73
C VAL A 150 9.08 -4.64 -15.86
N CYS A 151 8.73 -4.54 -14.58
CA CYS A 151 8.73 -5.69 -13.67
C CYS A 151 7.58 -6.67 -13.95
N SER A 152 6.35 -6.16 -14.09
CA SER A 152 5.14 -6.94 -14.33
C SER A 152 4.06 -6.06 -14.96
N PRO A 153 3.77 -6.24 -16.26
CA PRO A 153 2.63 -5.59 -16.91
C PRO A 153 1.30 -5.86 -16.21
N ILE A 154 1.11 -7.01 -15.56
CA ILE A 154 -0.10 -7.31 -14.80
C ILE A 154 -0.21 -6.44 -13.54
N VAL A 155 0.88 -6.29 -12.76
CA VAL A 155 0.90 -5.41 -11.59
C VAL A 155 0.65 -3.98 -12.02
N PHE A 156 1.36 -3.49 -13.04
CA PHE A 156 1.14 -2.15 -13.60
C PHE A 156 -0.33 -1.93 -13.97
N SER A 157 -0.94 -2.87 -14.69
CA SER A 157 -2.34 -2.74 -15.15
C SER A 157 -3.31 -2.63 -13.97
N HIS A 158 -3.13 -3.44 -12.92
CA HIS A 158 -4.01 -3.39 -11.75
C HIS A 158 -3.77 -2.16 -10.88
N CYS A 159 -2.52 -1.72 -10.71
CA CYS A 159 -2.22 -0.46 -10.02
C CYS A 159 -2.84 0.74 -10.77
N LEU A 160 -2.77 0.75 -12.11
CA LEU A 160 -3.39 1.77 -12.94
C LEU A 160 -4.91 1.76 -12.80
N LEU A 161 -5.55 0.60 -12.94
CA LEU A 161 -6.99 0.44 -12.75
C LEU A 161 -7.42 0.83 -11.33
N GLY A 162 -6.65 0.46 -10.31
CA GLY A 162 -6.91 0.82 -8.93
C GLY A 162 -6.83 2.34 -8.71
N SER A 163 -5.83 3.02 -9.28
CA SER A 163 -5.72 4.47 -9.21
C SER A 163 -6.91 5.18 -9.88
N ILE A 164 -7.32 4.70 -11.08
CA ILE A 164 -8.52 5.17 -11.77
C ILE A 164 -9.77 5.00 -10.90
N LEU A 165 -10.01 3.79 -10.38
CA LEU A 165 -11.17 3.50 -9.55
C LEU A 165 -11.18 4.32 -8.27
N GLY A 166 -10.02 4.55 -7.66
CA GLY A 166 -9.88 5.41 -6.49
C GLY A 166 -10.29 6.85 -6.78
N ALA A 167 -9.78 7.45 -7.86
CA ALA A 167 -10.14 8.80 -8.29
C ALA A 167 -11.65 8.91 -8.61
N LEU A 168 -12.20 7.95 -9.36
CA LEU A 168 -13.64 7.92 -9.67
C LEU A 168 -14.51 7.75 -8.42
N THR A 169 -14.07 6.94 -7.46
CA THR A 169 -14.76 6.77 -6.17
C THR A 169 -14.75 8.08 -5.38
N GLY A 170 -13.61 8.79 -5.36
CA GLY A 170 -13.53 10.12 -4.74
C GLY A 170 -14.47 11.13 -5.37
N LEU A 171 -14.55 11.18 -6.70
CA LEU A 171 -15.50 12.02 -7.42
C LEU A 171 -16.96 11.66 -7.08
N ALA A 172 -17.28 10.36 -7.04
CA ALA A 172 -18.62 9.88 -6.68
C ALA A 172 -19.01 10.23 -5.23
N LEU A 173 -18.02 10.33 -4.33
CA LEU A 173 -18.20 10.74 -2.94
C LEU A 173 -18.05 12.25 -2.70
N ALA A 174 -18.03 13.05 -3.77
CA ALA A 174 -17.92 14.51 -3.73
C ALA A 174 -16.66 15.00 -2.98
N ALA A 175 -15.55 14.29 -3.14
CA ALA A 175 -14.26 14.75 -2.65
C ALA A 175 -13.81 16.04 -3.34
N THR A 176 -12.99 16.83 -2.64
CA THR A 176 -12.53 18.11 -3.18
C THR A 176 -11.67 17.89 -4.44
N PRO A 177 -11.75 18.79 -5.44
CA PRO A 177 -10.90 18.69 -6.62
C PRO A 177 -9.40 18.60 -6.28
N ALA A 178 -8.95 19.32 -5.24
CA ALA A 178 -7.55 19.28 -4.80
C ALA A 178 -7.09 17.87 -4.40
N GLU A 179 -7.89 17.14 -3.59
CA GLU A 179 -7.58 15.76 -3.19
C GLU A 179 -7.70 14.76 -4.34
N ILE A 180 -8.49 15.08 -5.38
CA ILE A 180 -8.51 14.28 -6.60
C ILE A 180 -7.23 14.54 -7.38
N TYR A 181 -6.87 15.80 -7.61
CA TYR A 181 -5.78 16.20 -8.49
C TYR A 181 -4.41 15.82 -7.95
N ASP A 182 -4.20 15.84 -6.63
CA ASP A 182 -2.94 15.41 -6.01
C ASP A 182 -2.75 13.88 -6.00
N GLY A 183 -3.75 13.11 -6.44
CA GLY A 183 -3.72 11.64 -6.49
C GLY A 183 -4.02 10.95 -5.16
N SER A 184 -4.39 11.68 -4.11
CA SER A 184 -4.59 11.12 -2.76
C SER A 184 -5.75 10.12 -2.66
N TRP A 185 -6.72 10.18 -3.59
CA TRP A 185 -7.77 9.17 -3.71
C TRP A 185 -7.34 7.88 -4.44
N GLY A 186 -6.22 7.89 -5.17
CA GLY A 186 -5.82 6.77 -6.04
C GLY A 186 -4.92 5.73 -5.38
N TYR A 187 -3.99 6.13 -4.49
CA TYR A 187 -2.88 5.27 -4.08
C TYR A 187 -3.28 4.03 -3.25
N ASN A 188 -4.17 4.20 -2.27
CA ASN A 188 -4.66 3.07 -1.47
C ASN A 188 -5.38 2.04 -2.35
N SER A 189 -6.16 2.52 -3.32
CA SER A 189 -6.86 1.69 -4.30
C SER A 189 -5.88 1.02 -5.28
N ALA A 190 -4.83 1.72 -5.73
CA ALA A 190 -3.78 1.16 -6.57
C ALA A 190 -3.04 0.01 -5.88
N LEU A 191 -2.58 0.21 -4.64
CA LEU A 191 -1.91 -0.83 -3.84
C LEU A 191 -2.81 -2.04 -3.61
N THR A 192 -4.07 -1.80 -3.24
CA THR A 192 -5.05 -2.87 -2.98
C THR A 192 -5.34 -3.67 -4.25
N CYS A 193 -5.61 -2.97 -5.36
CA CYS A 193 -5.89 -3.61 -6.65
C CYS A 193 -4.69 -4.43 -7.15
N GLY A 194 -3.47 -3.89 -7.05
CA GLY A 194 -2.25 -4.62 -7.42
C GLY A 194 -2.01 -5.86 -6.55
N ALA A 195 -2.22 -5.75 -5.24
CA ALA A 195 -2.08 -6.84 -4.30
C ALA A 195 -3.06 -8.00 -4.62
N ILE A 196 -4.35 -7.70 -4.74
CA ILE A 196 -5.39 -8.71 -4.97
C ILE A 196 -5.40 -9.19 -6.44
N GLY A 197 -5.06 -8.31 -7.38
CA GLY A 197 -5.11 -8.52 -8.83
C GLY A 197 -3.95 -9.31 -9.43
N GLY A 198 -3.30 -10.18 -8.65
CA GLY A 198 -2.31 -11.10 -9.18
C GLY A 198 -1.14 -11.44 -8.27
N VAL A 199 -0.85 -10.60 -7.27
CA VAL A 199 0.28 -10.85 -6.34
C VAL A 199 -0.11 -11.90 -5.31
N PHE A 200 -1.22 -11.72 -4.60
CA PHE A 200 -1.65 -12.64 -3.55
C PHE A 200 -2.71 -13.66 -3.98
N TYR A 201 -3.39 -13.40 -5.09
CA TYR A 201 -4.30 -14.36 -5.74
C TYR A 201 -3.80 -14.66 -7.15
N VAL A 202 -3.96 -15.90 -7.59
CA VAL A 202 -3.66 -16.28 -8.97
C VAL A 202 -4.65 -15.59 -9.90
N LEU A 203 -4.14 -14.75 -10.81
CA LEU A 203 -4.99 -13.94 -11.66
C LEU A 203 -5.86 -14.79 -12.61
N ASN A 204 -7.18 -14.68 -12.38
CA ASN A 204 -8.26 -15.12 -13.24
C ASN A 204 -9.40 -14.07 -13.20
N TRP A 205 -10.52 -14.36 -13.85
CA TRP A 205 -11.62 -13.38 -13.92
C TRP A 205 -12.25 -13.07 -12.56
N SER A 206 -12.41 -14.06 -11.70
CA SER A 206 -13.00 -13.88 -10.37
C SER A 206 -12.08 -13.07 -9.45
N SER A 207 -10.77 -13.37 -9.45
CA SER A 207 -9.79 -12.58 -8.70
C SER A 207 -9.64 -11.16 -9.25
N HIS A 208 -9.76 -10.97 -10.57
CA HIS A 208 -9.75 -9.66 -11.20
C HIS A 208 -10.94 -8.81 -10.73
N LEU A 209 -12.17 -9.34 -10.79
CA LEU A 209 -13.36 -8.65 -10.28
C LEU A 209 -13.24 -8.32 -8.79
N MET A 210 -12.71 -9.27 -8.00
CA MET A 210 -12.45 -9.05 -6.58
C MET A 210 -11.44 -7.93 -6.35
N ALA A 211 -10.39 -7.82 -7.18
CA ALA A 211 -9.43 -6.73 -7.11
C ALA A 211 -10.08 -5.37 -7.38
N LEU A 212 -10.95 -5.25 -8.40
CA LEU A 212 -11.67 -4.00 -8.69
C LEU A 212 -12.59 -3.60 -7.53
N ILE A 213 -13.34 -4.55 -6.96
CA ILE A 213 -14.21 -4.31 -5.80
C ILE A 213 -13.38 -3.86 -4.59
N SER A 214 -12.26 -4.54 -4.32
CA SER A 214 -11.36 -4.16 -3.22
C SER A 214 -10.75 -2.77 -3.40
N ALA A 215 -10.47 -2.35 -4.64
CA ALA A 215 -9.96 -1.02 -4.95
C ALA A 215 -10.98 0.08 -4.62
N ILE A 216 -12.25 -0.11 -4.99
CA ILE A 216 -13.35 0.81 -4.65
C ILE A 216 -13.52 0.86 -3.12
N PHE A 217 -13.52 -0.29 -2.47
CA PHE A 217 -13.66 -0.35 -1.00
C PHE A 217 -12.50 0.33 -0.28
N ALA A 218 -11.25 0.18 -0.76
CA ALA A 218 -10.08 0.88 -0.22
C ALA A 218 -10.21 2.41 -0.31
N ALA A 219 -10.78 2.95 -1.39
CA ALA A 219 -11.07 4.38 -1.51
C ALA A 219 -12.14 4.83 -0.51
N MET A 220 -13.20 4.04 -0.32
CA MET A 220 -14.23 4.32 0.69
C MET A 220 -13.67 4.32 2.11
N VAL A 221 -12.85 3.32 2.46
CA VAL A 221 -12.17 3.25 3.76
C VAL A 221 -11.23 4.44 3.94
N ARG A 222 -10.50 4.84 2.89
CA ARG A 222 -9.65 6.05 2.92
C ARG A 222 -10.47 7.30 3.21
N GLY A 223 -11.60 7.50 2.54
CA GLY A 223 -12.50 8.62 2.79
C GLY A 223 -13.06 8.63 4.23
N ALA A 224 -13.44 7.47 4.76
CA ALA A 224 -13.91 7.34 6.13
C ALA A 224 -12.81 7.67 7.15
N MET A 225 -11.61 7.09 6.98
CA MET A 225 -10.47 7.32 7.86
C MET A 225 -10.02 8.78 7.85
N ALA A 226 -10.06 9.45 6.69
CA ALA A 226 -9.70 10.87 6.58
C ALA A 226 -10.56 11.74 7.51
N ARG A 227 -11.84 11.40 7.67
CA ARG A 227 -12.75 12.12 8.58
C ARG A 227 -12.43 11.85 10.04
N PHE A 228 -12.10 10.61 10.40
CA PHE A 228 -11.71 10.27 11.77
C PHE A 228 -10.35 10.90 12.16
N PHE A 229 -9.42 10.98 11.22
CA PHE A 229 -8.07 11.47 11.47
C PHE A 229 -7.98 13.00 11.41
N ALA A 230 -8.99 13.67 10.85
CA ALA A 230 -9.04 15.13 10.73
C ALA A 230 -8.82 15.85 12.07
N ALA A 231 -9.41 15.35 13.16
CA ALA A 231 -9.30 15.98 14.48
C ALA A 231 -7.87 15.94 15.04
N ALA A 232 -7.12 14.87 14.74
CA ALA A 232 -5.71 14.72 15.14
C ALA A 232 -4.73 15.37 14.16
N GLN A 233 -5.24 15.94 13.06
CA GLN A 233 -4.47 16.56 11.99
C GLN A 233 -3.37 15.65 11.39
N VAL A 234 -3.65 14.35 11.28
CA VAL A 234 -2.71 13.35 10.76
C VAL A 234 -3.16 12.78 9.41
N PRO A 235 -2.21 12.38 8.54
CA PRO A 235 -2.53 11.73 7.29
C PRO A 235 -3.04 10.30 7.52
N VAL A 236 -3.91 9.84 6.63
CA VAL A 236 -4.45 8.47 6.63
C VAL A 236 -3.41 7.42 6.23
N VAL A 237 -2.37 7.84 5.50
CA VAL A 237 -1.32 6.97 4.94
C VAL A 237 -1.91 5.71 4.27
N ALA A 238 -1.21 4.58 4.29
CA ALA A 238 -1.64 3.35 3.63
C ALA A 238 -2.42 2.41 4.57
N PHE A 239 -3.03 2.91 5.66
CA PHE A 239 -3.90 2.10 6.50
C PHE A 239 -5.10 1.50 5.73
N PRO A 240 -5.80 2.25 4.86
CA PRO A 240 -6.92 1.70 4.08
C PRO A 240 -6.50 0.52 3.22
N PHE A 241 -5.34 0.61 2.55
CA PHE A 241 -4.75 -0.51 1.82
C PHE A 241 -4.50 -1.71 2.73
N CYS A 242 -3.80 -1.53 3.86
CA CYS A 242 -3.47 -2.64 4.76
C CYS A 242 -4.73 -3.36 5.27
N ILE A 243 -5.74 -2.60 5.69
CA ILE A 243 -6.99 -3.13 6.23
C ILE A 243 -7.75 -3.86 5.14
N VAL A 244 -7.97 -3.22 3.98
CA VAL A 244 -8.78 -3.81 2.91
C VAL A 244 -8.09 -5.01 2.28
N ALA A 245 -6.80 -4.93 2.00
CA ALA A 245 -6.05 -6.07 1.46
C ALA A 245 -6.08 -7.25 2.45
N ALA A 246 -5.86 -7.02 3.74
CA ALA A 246 -5.94 -8.08 4.76
C ALA A 246 -7.34 -8.73 4.80
N LEU A 247 -8.41 -7.92 4.81
CA LEU A 247 -9.78 -8.43 4.81
C LEU A 247 -10.10 -9.26 3.56
N PHE A 248 -9.67 -8.79 2.39
CA PHE A 248 -9.93 -9.50 1.13
C PHE A 248 -9.08 -10.76 0.98
N LEU A 249 -7.90 -10.84 1.61
CA LEU A 249 -7.13 -12.08 1.71
C LEU A 249 -7.76 -13.12 2.65
N LEU A 250 -8.60 -12.68 3.59
CA LEU A 250 -9.33 -13.53 4.51
C LEU A 250 -10.68 -14.00 3.95
N VAL A 251 -11.06 -13.57 2.75
CA VAL A 251 -12.27 -14.05 2.10
C VAL A 251 -12.12 -15.55 1.85
N ASP A 252 -12.85 -16.33 2.63
CA ASP A 252 -12.98 -17.77 2.46
C ASP A 252 -14.13 -18.06 1.50
N SER A 253 -13.88 -18.94 0.54
CA SER A 253 -14.84 -19.30 -0.50
C SER A 253 -14.71 -20.77 -0.82
N ASN A 254 -15.86 -21.47 -0.85
CA ASN A 254 -15.93 -22.85 -1.32
C ASN A 254 -15.69 -22.99 -2.84
N THR A 255 -15.45 -21.88 -3.55
CA THR A 255 -15.20 -21.89 -4.99
C THR A 255 -13.72 -22.11 -5.28
N LYS A 256 -13.41 -22.96 -6.26
CA LYS A 256 -12.02 -23.15 -6.75
C LYS A 256 -11.50 -21.96 -7.58
N GLN A 257 -12.25 -20.85 -7.63
CA GLN A 257 -11.94 -19.69 -8.47
C GLN A 257 -11.03 -18.68 -7.75
N LEU A 258 -11.05 -18.63 -6.42
CA LEU A 258 -10.21 -17.73 -5.62
C LEU A 258 -9.04 -18.49 -5.02
N LEU A 259 -8.01 -18.72 -5.83
CA LEU A 259 -6.80 -19.42 -5.40
C LEU A 259 -5.77 -18.43 -4.86
N ARG A 260 -5.51 -18.50 -3.55
CA ARG A 260 -4.41 -17.75 -2.91
C ARG A 260 -3.07 -18.34 -3.32
N VAL A 261 -2.10 -17.45 -3.58
CA VAL A 261 -0.72 -17.85 -3.84
C VAL A 261 -0.06 -18.19 -2.50
N PRO A 262 0.51 -19.39 -2.34
CA PRO A 262 1.30 -19.75 -1.15
C PRO A 262 2.47 -18.78 -0.94
N GLY A 263 2.73 -18.38 0.31
CA GLY A 263 3.74 -17.37 0.62
C GLY A 263 5.16 -17.74 0.20
N ASP A 264 5.50 -19.03 0.22
CA ASP A 264 6.79 -19.60 -0.21
C ASP A 264 6.98 -19.62 -1.73
N ARG A 265 5.90 -19.43 -2.51
CA ARG A 265 5.91 -19.42 -3.98
C ARG A 265 5.51 -18.06 -4.56
N MET A 266 5.56 -17.02 -3.73
CA MET A 266 5.14 -15.69 -4.12
C MET A 266 6.27 -14.96 -4.86
N THR A 267 6.02 -14.65 -6.12
CA THR A 267 6.90 -13.88 -7.00
C THR A 267 6.08 -12.76 -7.66
N TYR A 268 5.67 -12.94 -8.93
CA TYR A 268 4.92 -11.97 -9.72
C TYR A 268 3.78 -12.64 -10.50
N PRO A 269 2.71 -11.89 -10.83
CA PRO A 269 1.46 -12.46 -11.34
C PRO A 269 1.61 -13.34 -12.59
N GLU A 270 2.49 -12.98 -13.51
CA GLU A 270 2.72 -13.73 -14.75
C GLU A 270 3.26 -15.14 -14.45
N GLU A 271 4.16 -15.27 -13.48
CA GLU A 271 4.68 -16.57 -13.04
C GLU A 271 3.62 -17.36 -12.27
N HIS A 272 2.89 -16.72 -11.34
CA HIS A 272 1.77 -17.35 -10.65
C HIS A 272 0.77 -17.95 -11.65
N ARG A 273 0.40 -17.18 -12.69
CA ARG A 273 -0.50 -17.66 -13.73
C ARG A 273 0.07 -18.84 -14.51
N LYS A 274 1.39 -18.92 -14.73
CA LYS A 274 2.02 -20.07 -15.41
C LYS A 274 1.99 -21.31 -14.52
N LEU A 275 2.38 -21.16 -13.25
CA LEU A 275 2.49 -22.25 -12.29
C LEU A 275 1.13 -22.86 -11.94
N PHE A 276 0.10 -22.02 -11.80
CA PHE A 276 -1.21 -22.45 -11.31
C PHE A 276 -2.28 -22.57 -12.41
N LYS A 277 -1.91 -22.37 -13.70
CA LYS A 277 -2.81 -22.50 -14.87
C LYS A 277 -3.43 -23.89 -15.02
N SER A 278 -2.73 -24.92 -14.54
CA SER A 278 -3.11 -26.34 -14.70
C SER A 278 -4.05 -26.86 -13.62
N THR A 279 -4.18 -26.17 -12.47
CA THR A 279 -5.02 -26.64 -11.36
C THR A 279 -6.53 -26.63 -11.68
N THR A 280 -6.92 -26.01 -12.79
CA THR A 280 -8.30 -26.01 -13.32
C THR A 280 -8.60 -27.19 -14.25
N VAL A 281 -7.62 -28.05 -14.58
CA VAL A 281 -7.83 -29.30 -15.32
C VAL A 281 -7.42 -30.49 -14.43
N GLY A 282 -8.36 -30.93 -13.59
CA GLY A 282 -8.29 -32.21 -12.88
C GLY A 282 -7.31 -32.25 -11.70
N VAL A 283 -7.79 -31.91 -10.51
CA VAL A 283 -7.22 -32.51 -9.29
C VAL A 283 -7.89 -33.87 -9.12
N THR A 284 -7.30 -34.90 -9.69
CA THR A 284 -7.39 -36.25 -9.14
C THR A 284 -6.83 -36.21 -7.73
N ASN A 285 -7.55 -36.86 -6.80
CA ASN A 285 -7.13 -37.08 -5.43
C ASN A 285 -5.68 -37.57 -5.39
N VAL A 286 -4.77 -36.79 -4.82
CA VAL A 286 -3.58 -37.37 -4.19
C VAL A 286 -3.97 -37.59 -2.75
N GLN A 287 -4.52 -38.78 -2.49
CA GLN A 287 -4.56 -39.36 -1.16
C GLN A 287 -3.11 -39.48 -0.68
N PRO A 288 -2.78 -39.08 0.56
CA PRO A 288 -1.46 -39.38 1.10
C PRO A 288 -1.30 -40.90 1.14
N ASP A 289 -0.16 -41.37 0.64
CA ASP A 289 0.22 -42.78 0.58
C ASP A 289 -0.18 -43.50 1.87
N GLN A 290 -1.00 -44.53 1.72
CA GLN A 290 -1.08 -45.58 2.73
C GLN A 290 0.23 -46.36 2.62
N ASP A 291 1.05 -46.29 3.67
CA ASP A 291 2.20 -47.17 3.83
C ASP A 291 1.77 -48.63 3.64
N PRO A 292 2.43 -49.41 2.78
CA PRO A 292 2.24 -50.84 2.74
C PRO A 292 3.01 -51.49 3.90
N THR A 293 2.22 -52.18 4.74
CA THR A 293 2.54 -53.22 5.74
C THR A 293 3.27 -52.82 7.01
#